data_AF-A0AA39UZZ1-F1
#
_entry.id   AF-A0AA39UZZ1-F1
#
_cell.length_a   1.000
_cell.length_b   1.000
_cell.length_c   1.000
_cell.angle_alpha   90.00
_cell.angle_beta   90.00
_cell.angle_gamma   90.00
#
_symmetry.space_group_name_H-M   'P 1'
#
loop_
_entity.id
_entity.type
_entity.pdbx_description
1 polymer ?
#
loop_
_entity_poly.entity_id
_entity_poly.type
_entity_poly.pdbx_seq_one_letter_code
_entity_poly.pdbx_strand_id
1 'polypeptide(L)'
;MKLIVTGATGLVGSEVIRLALRNPDITSVLAIARKPVTPPANAEMKAEKSKLRSLVLNDWTNTYPESVKQQIKDADACIWALAVTPS
;
A
#
# COMPACT_ATOMS: atom_id res chain seq x y z
N MET A 1 11.77 -7.03 -3.06
CA MET A 1 11.56 -5.59 -2.79
C MET A 1 10.32 -5.37 -1.93
N LYS A 2 10.40 -4.48 -0.94
CA LYS A 2 9.29 -3.97 -0.13
C LYS A 2 8.85 -2.60 -0.65
N LEU A 3 7.63 -2.56 -1.21
CA LEU A 3 7.03 -1.37 -1.80
C LEU A 3 5.96 -0.79 -0.87
N ILE A 4 5.99 0.52 -0.63
CA ILE A 4 4.89 1.27 0.01
C ILE A 4 4.01 1.89 -1.08
N VAL A 5 2.69 1.82 -0.91
CA VAL A 5 1.71 2.51 -1.75
C VAL A 5 0.74 3.30 -0.88
N THR A 6 0.76 4.63 -0.97
CA THR A 6 -0.23 5.50 -0.32
C THR A 6 -1.39 5.80 -1.26
N GLY A 7 -2.55 6.22 -0.73
CA GLY A 7 -3.74 6.40 -1.57
C GLY A 7 -4.25 5.08 -2.16
N ALA A 8 -3.98 3.96 -1.48
CA ALA A 8 -4.16 2.59 -1.97
C ALA A 8 -5.60 2.23 -2.38
N THR A 9 -6.61 2.98 -1.92
CA THR A 9 -8.02 2.77 -2.30
C THR A 9 -8.46 3.62 -3.50
N GLY A 10 -7.61 4.53 -3.99
CA GLY A 10 -7.88 5.35 -5.17
C GLY A 10 -7.57 4.61 -6.47
N LEU A 11 -8.03 5.14 -7.60
CA LEU A 11 -7.88 4.54 -8.93
C LEU A 11 -6.43 4.14 -9.26
N VAL A 12 -5.49 5.08 -9.06
CA VAL A 12 -4.07 4.83 -9.36
C VAL A 12 -3.47 3.85 -8.34
N GLY A 13 -3.74 4.05 -7.05
CA GLY A 13 -3.19 3.22 -5.98
C GLY A 13 -3.61 1.75 -6.10
N SER A 14 -4.87 1.47 -6.45
CA SER A 14 -5.38 0.11 -6.61
C SER A 14 -4.72 -0.61 -7.79
N GLU A 15 -4.50 0.07 -8.91
CA GLU A 15 -3.83 -0.51 -10.08
C GLU A 15 -2.34 -0.73 -9.84
N VAL A 16 -1.67 0.21 -9.17
CA VAL A 16 -0.28 0.04 -8.74
C VAL A 16 -0.15 -1.21 -7.86
N ILE A 17 -1.04 -1.40 -6.89
CA ILE A 17 -1.04 -2.60 -6.06
C ILE A 17 -1.24 -3.85 -6.92
N ARG A 18 -2.25 -3.86 -7.80
CA ARG A 18 -2.52 -5.02 -8.67
C ARG A 18 -1.30 -5.43 -9.50
N LEU A 19 -0.62 -4.46 -10.13
CA LEU A 19 0.60 -4.70 -10.91
C LEU A 19 1.75 -5.14 -10.01
N ALA A 20 1.89 -4.55 -8.83
CA ALA A 20 2.95 -4.89 -7.89
C ALA A 20 2.83 -6.33 -7.36
N LEU A 21 1.62 -6.82 -7.08
CA LEU A 21 1.42 -8.19 -6.61
C LEU A 21 1.87 -9.24 -7.65
N ARG A 22 1.71 -8.93 -8.94
CA ARG A 22 2.12 -9.78 -10.08
C ARG A 22 3.61 -9.70 -10.39
N ASN A 23 4.31 -8.69 -9.89
CA ASN A 23 5.74 -8.55 -10.12
C ASN A 23 6.52 -9.51 -9.20
N PRO A 24 7.36 -10.43 -9.74
CA PRO A 24 8.12 -11.37 -8.93
C PRO A 24 9.20 -10.71 -8.07
N ASP A 25 9.76 -9.58 -8.49
CA ASP A 25 10.80 -8.85 -7.75
C ASP A 25 10.23 -8.12 -6.52
N ILE A 26 8.92 -7.90 -6.50
CA ILE A 26 8.20 -7.32 -5.37
C ILE A 26 7.72 -8.47 -4.47
N THR A 27 8.30 -8.50 -3.27
CA THR A 27 8.08 -9.55 -2.27
C THR A 27 7.13 -9.10 -1.17
N SER A 28 6.91 -7.79 -1.01
CA SER A 28 6.01 -7.21 -0.02
C SER A 28 5.44 -5.88 -0.52
N VAL A 29 4.13 -5.68 -0.34
CA VAL A 29 3.43 -4.43 -0.65
C VAL A 29 2.72 -3.95 0.62
N LEU A 30 3.14 -2.81 1.16
CA LEU A 30 2.47 -2.14 2.26
C LEU A 30 1.53 -1.06 1.70
N ALA A 31 0.25 -1.36 1.67
CA ALA A 31 -0.80 -0.45 1.24
C ALA A 31 -1.28 0.41 2.42
N ILE A 32 -1.05 1.72 2.33
CA ILE A 32 -1.44 2.69 3.36
C ILE A 32 -2.63 3.51 2.87
N ALA A 33 -3.72 3.47 3.62
CA ALA A 33 -4.94 4.23 3.33
C ALA A 33 -5.70 4.60 4.60
N ARG A 34 -6.76 5.39 4.45
CA ARG A 34 -7.69 5.75 5.55
C ARG A 34 -8.75 4.68 5.82
N LYS A 35 -8.79 3.63 5.01
CA LYS A 35 -9.71 2.48 5.11
C LYS A 35 -8.93 1.19 4.85
N PRO A 36 -9.39 0.04 5.37
CA PRO A 36 -8.78 -1.25 5.05
C PRO A 36 -8.71 -1.47 3.53
N VAL A 37 -7.58 -1.99 3.06
CA VAL A 37 -7.35 -2.31 1.65
C VAL A 37 -7.49 -3.82 1.48
N THR A 38 -8.38 -4.24 0.58
CA THR A 38 -8.52 -5.64 0.19
C THR A 38 -7.71 -5.92 -1.08
N PRO A 39 -7.22 -7.16 -1.27
CA PRO A 39 -6.62 -7.55 -2.53
C PRO A 39 -7.63 -7.34 -3.68
N PRO A 40 -7.19 -6.86 -4.85
CA PRO A 40 -8.08 -6.70 -5.99
C PRO A 40 -8.69 -8.05 -6.38
N ALA A 41 -9.95 -8.05 -6.82
CA ALA A 41 -10.73 -9.27 -7.09
C ALA A 41 -10.08 -10.20 -8.13
N ASN A 42 -9.25 -9.64 -9.01
CA ASN A 42 -8.48 -10.33 -10.06
C ASN A 42 -7.04 -10.71 -9.65
N ALA A 43 -6.72 -10.65 -8.34
CA ALA A 43 -5.57 -11.37 -7.81
C ALA A 43 -5.95 -12.86 -7.77
N GLU A 44 -5.46 -13.62 -8.74
CA GLU A 44 -5.90 -14.99 -9.01
C GLU A 44 -5.18 -15.99 -8.09
N MET A 45 -3.95 -15.69 -7.69
CA MET A 45 -3.13 -16.61 -6.90
C MET A 45 -3.09 -16.24 -5.41
N LYS A 46 -3.20 -17.24 -4.53
CA LYS A 46 -3.03 -17.08 -3.08
C LYS A 46 -1.68 -16.44 -2.71
N ALA A 47 -0.63 -16.75 -3.48
CA ALA A 47 0.71 -16.20 -3.32
C ALA A 47 0.81 -14.69 -3.65
N GLU A 48 -0.01 -14.19 -4.59
CA GLU A 48 -0.11 -12.76 -4.86
C GLU A 48 -0.75 -12.04 -3.67
N LYS A 49 -1.84 -12.61 -3.14
CA LYS A 49 -2.57 -12.04 -2.00
C LYS A 49 -1.72 -11.98 -0.74
N SER A 50 -0.80 -12.91 -0.52
CA SER A 50 0.07 -12.93 0.67
C SER A 50 1.12 -11.81 0.69
N LYS A 51 1.44 -11.20 -0.45
CA LYS A 51 2.37 -10.06 -0.52
C LYS A 51 1.75 -8.77 0.03
N LEU A 52 0.42 -8.65 0.02
CA LEU A 52 -0.28 -7.43 0.41
C LEU A 52 -0.44 -7.33 1.93
N ARG A 53 -0.04 -6.19 2.49
CA ARG A 53 -0.31 -5.79 3.87
C ARG A 53 -1.08 -4.47 3.87
N SER A 54 -2.20 -4.42 4.58
CA SER A 54 -2.99 -3.19 4.73
C SER A 54 -2.62 -2.49 6.03
N LEU A 55 -2.26 -1.21 5.95
CA LEU A 55 -2.08 -0.31 7.09
C LEU A 55 -3.12 0.80 7.01
N VAL A 56 -3.92 0.95 8.06
CA VAL A 56 -4.86 2.06 8.17
C VAL A 56 -4.19 3.22 8.91
N LEU A 57 -4.03 4.35 8.22
CA LEU A 57 -3.50 5.59 8.76
C LEU A 57 -4.48 6.73 8.50
N ASN A 58 -5.06 7.27 9.57
CA ASN A 58 -6.06 8.34 9.49
C ASN A 58 -5.42 9.73 9.56
N ASP A 59 -4.37 9.88 10.37
CA ASP A 59 -3.67 11.15 10.56
C ASP A 59 -2.34 11.11 9.81
N TRP A 60 -2.24 11.99 8.82
CA TRP A 60 -1.07 12.13 7.95
C TRP A 60 -0.21 13.35 8.30
N THR A 61 -0.71 14.19 9.20
CA THR A 61 -0.15 15.52 9.52
C THR A 61 0.65 15.53 10.80
N ASN A 62 0.33 14.64 11.74
CA ASN A 62 1.07 14.52 13.00
C ASN A 62 2.16 13.45 12.92
N THR A 63 3.02 13.42 13.94
CA THR A 63 4.07 12.42 14.09
C THR A 63 3.48 11.01 14.06
N TYR A 64 4.02 10.16 13.19
CA TYR A 64 3.52 8.79 13.04
C TYR A 64 3.75 7.95 14.30
N PRO A 65 2.78 7.11 14.71
CA PRO A 65 2.97 6.15 15.79
C PRO A 65 4.14 5.21 15.51
N GLU A 66 4.81 4.73 16.55
CA GLU A 66 5.96 3.83 16.41
C GLU A 66 5.60 2.54 15.65
N SER A 67 4.37 2.04 15.82
CA SER A 67 3.85 0.90 15.09
C SER A 67 3.76 1.12 13.57
N VAL A 68 3.56 2.36 13.13
CA VAL A 68 3.56 2.75 11.71
C VAL A 68 5.00 2.84 11.22
N LYS A 69 5.86 3.53 11.98
CA LYS A 69 7.30 3.67 11.67
C LYS A 69 7.97 2.31 11.47
N GLN A 70 7.72 1.36 12.36
CA GLN A 70 8.25 0.00 12.25
C GLN A 70 7.77 -0.72 10.97
N GLN A 71 6.52 -0.50 10.56
CA GLN A 71 5.97 -1.11 9.35
C GLN A 71 6.52 -0.50 8.07
N ILE A 72 6.77 0.81 8.04
CA ILE A 72 7.35 1.49 6.87
C ILE A 72 8.88 1.40 6.81
N LYS A 73 9.53 1.06 7.93
CA LYS A 73 10.99 0.85 8.02
C LYS A 73 11.47 -0.14 6.95
N ASP A 74 12.68 0.08 6.43
CA ASP A 74 13.34 -0.84 5.48
C ASP A 74 12.53 -1.06 4.18
N ALA A 75 11.66 -0.11 3.82
CA ALA A 75 11.04 -0.09 2.50
C ALA A 75 12.03 0.39 1.44
N ASP A 76 12.08 -0.31 0.32
CA ASP A 76 12.98 0.01 -0.79
C ASP A 76 12.44 1.16 -1.65
N ALA A 77 11.11 1.30 -1.71
CA ALA A 77 10.44 2.30 -2.54
C ALA A 77 9.08 2.73 -1.95
N CYS A 78 8.66 3.93 -2.30
CA CYS A 78 7.35 4.48 -1.97
C CYS A 78 6.71 5.13 -3.20
N ILE A 79 5.50 4.69 -3.54
CA ILE A 79 4.63 5.35 -4.51
C ILE A 79 3.60 6.17 -3.75
N TRP A 80 3.68 7.49 -3.88
CA TRP A 80 2.78 8.41 -3.22
C TRP A 80 1.61 8.79 -4.13
N ALA A 81 0.49 8.07 -4.00
CA ALA A 81 -0.75 8.36 -4.73
C ALA A 81 -1.86 8.93 -3.82
N LEU A 82 -1.49 9.38 -2.62
CA LEU A 82 -2.40 10.13 -1.75
C LEU A 82 -2.62 11.54 -2.34
N ALA A 83 -3.85 11.83 -2.72
CA ALA A 83 -4.27 13.14 -3.18
C ALA A 83 -5.66 13.47 -2.63
N VAL A 84 -5.96 14.76 -2.54
CA VAL A 84 -7.30 15.30 -2.32
C VAL A 84 -7.66 16.11 -3.55
N THR A 85 -8.93 16.06 -3.96
CA THR A 85 -9.43 16.96 -4.99
C THR A 85 -9.32 18.39 -4.46
N PRO A 86 -8.61 19.31 -5.14
CA PRO A 86 -8.58 20.70 -4.74
C PRO A 86 -10.01 21.26 -4.72
N SER A 87 -10.36 21.96 -3.65
CA SER A 87 -11.59 22.74 -3.53
C SER A 87 -11.44 24.11 -4.16
#